data_AF-A0A7J6KPE5-F1
#
_entry.id   AF-A0A7J6KPE5-F1
#
_cell.length_a   1.000
_cell.length_b   1.000
_cell.length_c   1.000
_cell.angle_alpha   90.00
_cell.angle_beta   90.00
_cell.angle_gamma   90.00
#
_symmetry.space_group_name_H-M   'P 1'
#
loop_
_entity.id
_entity.type
_entity.pdbx_description
1 polymer ?
#
loop_
_entity_poly.entity_id
_entity_poly.type
_entity_poly.pdbx_seq_one_letter_code
_entity_poly.pdbx_strand_id
1 'polypeptide(L)'
;YLDDTISYNSTDEDKHNFWKLKDRLEGPAVRLAFVDAIETGLAYQRRLEVPASLLGRSSSGTFNATVKLSALGEEEPDVFLLQLRFHEDGTVRFTRDENHAIVGDIRTRYVIPSGDIIQDENMPLAKDLEYTYSQEEKSSTFRVDNSTVVKLMHAGVILTVAVDGQVVQTINSKKHLVIEGTRYEYNDKCPLNLPASYDAKYIDPACSPGTHEGSWAETYEGKTDFKAHGPSLVGIDVTFSEAEAAYGLQGRGTTSSELKIGGTSDLSLYRFFNLDYAGYPVDGDRAQGAIYGAIPTLTAVQKGTGPTPTTSSLLWVNPSDTLVALTGGRGGDLTSTFVSESGVIDLLLYPGMKPQEFSTAYHRTTGLPALPPLFGLGFHRSRYAVE
;
A
#
# COMPACT_ATOMS: atom_id res chain seq x y z
N TYR A 1 -61.48 12.93 -28.39
CA TYR A 1 -61.44 12.95 -26.91
C TYR A 1 -60.83 11.64 -26.45
N LEU A 2 -59.53 11.48 -26.24
CA LEU A 2 -58.38 12.38 -26.33
C LEU A 2 -57.35 11.66 -27.22
N ASP A 3 -56.91 12.38 -28.24
CA ASP A 3 -55.64 12.15 -28.90
C ASP A 3 -54.58 12.60 -27.89
N ASP A 4 -53.69 11.72 -27.46
CA ASP A 4 -52.37 12.11 -26.99
C ASP A 4 -51.40 11.00 -27.39
N THR A 5 -51.05 11.04 -28.68
CA THR A 5 -49.84 10.44 -29.20
C THR A 5 -48.65 11.16 -28.55
N ILE A 6 -48.08 10.58 -27.50
CA ILE A 6 -46.71 10.93 -27.08
C ILE A 6 -45.76 10.39 -28.15
N SER A 7 -45.59 11.20 -29.19
CA SER A 7 -44.48 11.10 -30.11
C SER A 7 -43.21 11.43 -29.33
N TYR A 8 -42.34 10.43 -29.14
CA TYR A 8 -40.96 10.67 -28.74
C TYR A 8 -40.24 11.30 -29.92
N ASN A 9 -40.36 12.62 -30.05
CA ASN A 9 -39.55 13.40 -30.95
C ASN A 9 -38.16 13.52 -30.29
N SER A 10 -37.29 12.55 -30.54
CA SER A 10 -35.89 12.65 -30.15
C SER A 10 -35.20 13.65 -31.09
N THR A 11 -35.28 14.93 -30.74
CA THR A 11 -34.27 15.89 -31.21
C THR A 11 -32.94 15.51 -30.55
N ASP A 12 -31.95 15.32 -31.39
CA ASP A 12 -30.72 14.56 -31.20
C ASP A 12 -29.63 15.25 -30.34
N GLU A 13 -29.99 16.03 -29.32
CA GLU A 13 -28.97 16.79 -28.54
C GLU A 13 -28.95 16.54 -27.03
N ASP A 14 -29.99 15.96 -26.41
CA ASP A 14 -30.03 15.79 -24.94
C ASP A 14 -29.76 14.37 -24.42
N LYS A 15 -29.57 13.38 -25.30
CA LYS A 15 -29.13 12.02 -24.91
C LYS A 15 -27.61 11.88 -24.76
N HIS A 16 -26.85 12.95 -24.98
CA HIS A 16 -25.38 12.94 -24.93
C HIS A 16 -24.77 13.63 -23.70
N ASN A 17 -25.58 14.10 -22.74
CA ASN A 17 -25.04 14.82 -21.57
C ASN A 17 -24.69 13.96 -20.34
N PHE A 18 -24.86 12.62 -20.40
CA PHE A 18 -24.29 11.71 -19.40
C PHE A 18 -22.75 11.56 -19.52
N TRP A 19 -22.17 12.07 -20.61
CA TRP A 19 -20.75 11.93 -20.96
C TRP A 19 -19.86 13.11 -20.52
N LYS A 20 -20.40 14.06 -19.75
CA LYS A 20 -19.62 15.18 -19.16
C LYS A 20 -19.08 14.88 -17.75
N LEU A 21 -18.93 13.60 -17.40
CA LEU A 21 -18.27 13.13 -16.18
C LEU A 21 -16.75 12.92 -16.36
N LYS A 22 -16.16 13.58 -17.37
CA LYS A 22 -14.76 13.41 -17.79
C LYS A 22 -13.75 14.07 -16.82
N ASP A 23 -14.18 15.08 -16.06
CA ASP A 23 -13.30 15.89 -15.18
C ASP A 23 -13.58 15.67 -13.68
N ARG A 24 -14.31 14.61 -13.32
CA ARG A 24 -14.98 14.51 -12.03
C ARG A 24 -14.74 13.16 -11.38
N LEU A 25 -13.53 12.87 -10.87
CA LEU A 25 -13.30 11.80 -9.87
C LEU A 25 -11.88 11.84 -9.24
N GLU A 26 -11.13 12.92 -9.45
CA GLU A 26 -10.01 13.28 -8.59
C GLU A 26 -10.55 14.21 -7.49
N GLY A 27 -10.40 13.82 -6.23
CA GLY A 27 -10.05 14.84 -5.24
C GLY A 27 -8.64 15.29 -5.60
N PRO A 28 -8.39 16.55 -6.03
CA PRO A 28 -7.06 17.00 -6.41
C PRO A 28 -6.02 16.78 -5.29
N ALA A 29 -6.46 16.64 -4.05
CA ALA A 29 -5.64 16.48 -2.85
C ALA A 29 -4.89 15.14 -2.77
N VAL A 30 -5.55 13.99 -2.97
CA VAL A 30 -4.89 12.66 -2.85
C VAL A 30 -3.80 12.49 -3.89
N ARG A 31 -4.02 13.02 -5.10
CA ARG A 31 -3.01 13.04 -6.17
C ARG A 31 -1.84 13.97 -5.85
N LEU A 32 -2.10 15.18 -5.36
CA LEU A 32 -1.04 16.11 -4.98
C LEU A 32 -0.19 15.50 -3.86
N ALA A 33 -0.84 14.93 -2.84
CA ALA A 33 -0.18 14.26 -1.72
C ALA A 33 0.63 13.03 -2.17
N PHE A 34 0.15 12.25 -3.14
CA PHE A 34 0.88 11.13 -3.73
C PHE A 34 2.15 11.57 -4.46
N VAL A 35 2.04 12.58 -5.33
CA VAL A 35 3.19 13.11 -6.09
C VAL A 35 4.18 13.78 -5.16
N ASP A 36 3.71 14.65 -4.24
CA ASP A 36 4.56 15.29 -3.24
C ASP A 36 5.25 14.25 -2.36
N ALA A 37 4.55 13.20 -1.90
CA ALA A 37 5.14 12.14 -1.09
C ALA A 37 6.28 11.41 -1.83
N ILE A 38 6.10 11.10 -3.12
CA ILE A 38 7.13 10.46 -3.94
C ILE A 38 8.31 11.43 -4.20
N GLU A 39 8.03 12.67 -4.59
CA GLU A 39 9.06 13.64 -4.95
C GLU A 39 9.87 14.14 -3.74
N THR A 40 9.25 14.23 -2.56
CA THR A 40 9.87 14.75 -1.33
C THR A 40 10.38 13.67 -0.39
N GLY A 41 9.91 12.42 -0.53
CA GLY A 41 10.23 11.27 0.35
C GLY A 41 11.72 10.98 0.49
N LEU A 42 12.53 11.29 -0.54
CA LEU A 42 13.99 11.11 -0.51
C LEU A 42 14.69 11.85 0.64
N ALA A 43 14.14 12.98 1.10
CA ALA A 43 14.72 13.76 2.19
C ALA A 43 14.18 13.31 3.55
N TYR A 44 12.90 12.93 3.63
CA TYR A 44 12.29 12.27 4.80
C TYR A 44 13.02 10.99 5.18
N GLN A 45 13.40 10.19 4.20
CA GLN A 45 14.08 8.93 4.45
C GLN A 45 15.53 9.05 4.91
N ARG A 46 16.24 10.11 4.52
CA ARG A 46 17.59 10.38 5.10
C ARG A 46 17.51 10.69 6.60
N ARG A 47 16.31 10.95 7.09
CA ARG A 47 16.03 11.34 8.45
C ARG A 47 15.41 10.20 9.26
N LEU A 48 15.13 9.02 8.69
CA LEU A 48 14.65 7.87 9.49
C LEU A 48 15.81 6.99 9.94
N GLU A 49 15.86 6.67 11.23
CA GLU A 49 16.89 5.79 11.80
C GLU A 49 16.28 4.86 12.86
N VAL A 50 16.53 3.56 12.73
CA VAL A 50 16.38 2.61 13.84
C VAL A 50 17.58 2.82 14.78
N PRO A 51 17.39 2.96 16.11
CA PRO A 51 18.50 3.10 17.04
C PRO A 51 19.53 1.96 16.87
N ALA A 52 20.81 2.32 16.83
CA ALA A 52 21.93 1.40 16.56
C ALA A 52 22.14 0.40 17.70
N SER A 53 21.26 -0.59 17.77
CA SER A 53 21.15 -1.57 18.84
C SER A 53 20.40 -2.82 18.38
N LEU A 54 20.41 -3.87 19.20
CA LEU A 54 19.58 -5.05 18.97
C LEU A 54 18.10 -4.66 18.96
N LEU A 55 17.33 -5.23 18.03
CA LEU A 55 15.89 -5.06 18.02
C LEU A 55 15.27 -5.78 19.22
N GLY A 56 14.22 -5.20 19.79
CA GLY A 56 13.49 -5.78 20.90
C GLY A 56 12.74 -7.03 20.45
N ARG A 57 13.08 -8.20 20.99
CA ARG A 57 12.37 -9.45 20.70
C ARG A 57 11.19 -9.61 21.66
N SER A 58 9.97 -9.58 21.13
CA SER A 58 8.75 -9.77 21.94
C SER A 58 8.26 -11.23 21.97
N SER A 59 8.61 -12.02 20.95
CA SER A 59 8.31 -13.45 20.85
C SER A 59 9.33 -14.16 19.96
N SER A 60 9.20 -15.47 19.74
CA SER A 60 10.17 -16.24 18.94
C SER A 60 10.36 -15.70 17.52
N GLY A 61 9.31 -15.14 16.91
CA GLY A 61 9.33 -14.62 15.54
C GLY A 61 8.98 -13.13 15.42
N THR A 62 8.87 -12.38 16.51
CA THR A 62 8.47 -10.96 16.48
C THR A 62 9.55 -10.05 17.05
N PHE A 63 9.97 -9.09 16.23
CA PHE A 63 10.98 -8.08 16.55
C PHE A 63 10.39 -6.70 16.40
N ASN A 64 10.57 -5.88 17.42
CA ASN A 64 10.08 -4.52 17.49
C ASN A 64 11.26 -3.55 17.54
N ALA A 65 11.08 -2.39 16.94
CA ALA A 65 12.01 -1.29 17.05
C ALA A 65 11.22 0.01 17.10
N THR A 66 11.75 1.00 17.82
CA THR A 66 11.36 2.38 17.64
C THR A 66 12.13 2.95 16.47
N VAL A 67 11.61 3.98 15.81
CA VAL A 67 12.33 4.71 14.77
C VAL A 67 12.22 6.20 14.98
N LYS A 68 13.40 6.79 14.89
CA LYS A 68 13.66 8.18 15.13
C LYS A 68 13.62 8.94 13.82
N LEU A 69 13.17 10.19 13.91
CA LEU A 69 13.45 11.22 12.92
C LEU A 69 14.77 11.90 13.30
N SER A 70 15.90 11.41 12.77
CA SER A 70 17.24 11.93 13.07
C SER A 70 17.42 13.42 12.81
N ALA A 71 16.59 14.04 11.95
CA ALA A 71 16.57 15.49 11.77
C ALA A 71 16.04 16.29 12.97
N LEU A 72 15.31 15.65 13.88
CA LEU A 72 14.87 16.27 15.13
C LEU A 72 16.03 16.37 16.14
N GLY A 73 17.13 15.66 15.93
CA GLY A 73 18.28 15.64 16.85
C GLY A 73 18.20 14.52 17.88
N GLU A 74 19.30 14.25 18.59
CA GLU A 74 19.46 13.04 19.42
C GLU A 74 18.52 12.96 20.64
N GLU A 75 18.05 14.09 21.17
CA GLU A 75 17.18 14.12 22.36
C GLU A 75 15.68 13.95 22.04
N GLU A 76 15.30 14.06 20.76
CA GLU A 76 13.89 14.01 20.34
C GLU A 76 13.34 12.58 20.32
N PRO A 77 12.04 12.38 20.59
CA PRO A 77 11.49 11.06 20.83
C PRO A 77 11.36 10.24 19.55
N ASP A 78 11.31 8.92 19.70
CA ASP A 78 11.09 8.01 18.59
C ASP A 78 9.60 7.93 18.29
N VAL A 79 9.17 8.65 17.25
CA VAL A 79 7.75 8.88 16.94
C VAL A 79 7.11 7.78 16.11
N PHE A 80 7.87 6.78 15.66
CA PHE A 80 7.35 5.64 14.90
C PHE A 80 7.73 4.31 15.53
N LEU A 81 6.86 3.32 15.34
CA LEU A 81 7.10 1.93 15.68
C LEU A 81 7.35 1.14 14.40
N LEU A 82 8.23 0.15 14.48
CA LEU A 82 8.50 -0.87 13.48
C LEU A 82 8.29 -2.23 14.12
N GLN A 83 7.59 -3.11 13.44
CA GLN A 83 7.53 -4.51 13.82
C GLN A 83 7.74 -5.41 12.60
N LEU A 84 8.65 -6.36 12.78
CA LEU A 84 8.92 -7.46 11.87
C LEU A 84 8.37 -8.74 12.51
N ARG A 85 7.52 -9.46 11.79
CA ARG A 85 7.14 -10.84 12.14
C ARG A 85 7.62 -11.81 11.07
N PHE A 86 8.15 -12.93 11.51
CA PHE A 86 8.58 -14.03 10.65
C PHE A 86 7.70 -15.24 10.96
N HIS A 87 7.12 -15.84 9.92
CA HIS A 87 6.21 -16.97 10.04
C HIS A 87 6.87 -18.29 9.62
N GLU A 88 6.36 -19.42 10.12
CA GLU A 88 6.93 -20.75 9.86
C GLU A 88 6.93 -21.15 8.38
N ASP A 89 6.05 -20.58 7.56
CA ASP A 89 5.98 -20.81 6.11
C ASP A 89 6.88 -19.87 5.30
N GLY A 90 7.70 -19.04 5.95
CA GLY A 90 8.62 -18.10 5.31
C GLY A 90 8.01 -16.73 5.00
N THR A 91 6.71 -16.53 5.28
CA THR A 91 6.10 -15.19 5.16
C THR A 91 6.75 -14.20 6.13
N VAL A 92 7.01 -12.99 5.65
CA VAL A 92 7.59 -11.88 6.43
C VAL A 92 6.56 -10.76 6.50
N ARG A 93 6.15 -10.35 7.69
CA ARG A 93 5.24 -9.22 7.90
C ARG A 93 6.01 -8.00 8.39
N PHE A 94 5.91 -6.90 7.66
CA PHE A 94 6.48 -5.60 7.99
C PHE A 94 5.34 -4.65 8.35
N THR A 95 5.36 -4.15 9.58
CA THR A 95 4.33 -3.22 10.07
C THR A 95 4.97 -1.95 10.61
N ARG A 96 4.29 -0.83 10.37
CA ARG A 96 4.78 0.52 10.68
C ARG A 96 3.60 1.40 11.09
N ASP A 97 3.76 2.06 12.23
CA ASP A 97 2.74 2.90 12.85
C ASP A 97 3.38 4.09 13.59
N GLU A 98 2.56 5.05 13.99
CA GLU A 98 2.94 6.09 14.94
C GLU A 98 3.14 5.50 16.34
N ASN A 99 4.07 6.07 17.10
CA ASN A 99 4.27 5.71 18.49
C ASN A 99 3.28 6.50 19.36
N HIS A 100 2.08 5.94 19.59
CA HIS A 100 1.01 6.58 20.36
C HIS A 100 1.42 6.99 21.79
N ALA A 101 2.40 6.32 22.40
CA ALA A 101 2.94 6.73 23.68
C ALA A 101 3.67 8.10 23.62
N ILE A 102 4.10 8.52 22.44
CA ILE A 102 4.79 9.78 22.18
C ILE A 102 3.85 10.80 21.54
N VAL A 103 3.10 10.41 20.50
CA VAL A 103 2.20 11.32 19.78
C VAL A 103 0.85 11.54 20.47
N GLY A 104 0.57 10.76 21.53
CA GLY A 104 -0.70 10.75 22.24
C GLY A 104 -1.81 10.01 21.49
N ASP A 105 -2.97 9.92 22.14
CA ASP A 105 -4.15 9.20 21.64
C ASP A 105 -5.13 10.12 20.87
N ILE A 106 -4.61 11.12 20.16
CA ILE A 106 -5.44 12.12 19.45
C ILE A 106 -6.11 11.51 18.22
N ARG A 107 -5.40 10.61 17.54
CA ARG A 107 -5.90 9.77 16.47
C ARG A 107 -5.30 8.38 16.63
N THR A 108 -6.13 7.35 16.58
CA THR A 108 -5.66 5.97 16.40
C THR A 108 -5.69 5.65 14.91
N ARG A 109 -4.57 5.18 14.36
CA ARG A 109 -4.54 4.70 12.98
C ARG A 109 -5.28 3.37 12.89
N TYR A 110 -6.11 3.23 11.87
CA TYR A 110 -6.89 2.00 11.70
C TYR A 110 -5.97 0.83 11.36
N VAL A 111 -6.08 -0.24 12.13
CA VAL A 111 -5.46 -1.55 11.88
C VAL A 111 -6.60 -2.53 11.66
N ILE A 112 -6.55 -3.31 10.58
CA ILE A 112 -7.54 -4.37 10.36
C ILE A 112 -7.43 -5.37 11.51
N PRO A 113 -8.52 -5.59 12.29
CA PRO A 113 -8.48 -6.52 13.41
C PRO A 113 -8.12 -7.93 12.97
N SER A 114 -7.37 -8.62 13.83
CA SER A 114 -7.11 -10.05 13.63
C SER A 114 -8.42 -10.84 13.63
N GLY A 115 -8.53 -11.82 12.75
CA GLY A 115 -9.71 -12.67 12.57
C GLY A 115 -10.78 -12.11 11.62
N ASP A 116 -10.71 -10.82 11.26
CA ASP A 116 -11.60 -10.22 10.25
C ASP A 116 -11.18 -10.67 8.84
N ILE A 117 -10.13 -10.04 8.30
CA ILE A 117 -9.51 -10.44 7.02
C ILE A 117 -8.20 -11.18 7.28
N ILE A 118 -7.37 -10.72 8.21
CA ILE A 118 -6.07 -11.33 8.51
C ILE A 118 -6.22 -12.30 9.68
N GLN A 119 -6.00 -13.58 9.41
CA GLN A 119 -6.17 -14.69 10.34
C GLN A 119 -4.84 -14.96 11.08
N ASP A 120 -4.40 -14.05 11.97
CA ASP A 120 -3.08 -14.20 12.65
C ASP A 120 -2.95 -15.53 13.41
N GLU A 121 -4.04 -16.04 13.98
CA GLU A 121 -4.07 -17.33 14.69
C GLU A 121 -3.66 -18.50 13.78
N ASN A 122 -3.91 -18.38 12.47
CA ASN A 122 -3.54 -19.38 11.48
C ASN A 122 -2.11 -19.21 10.94
N MET A 123 -1.40 -18.15 11.34
CA MET A 123 -0.06 -17.80 10.85
C MET A 123 1.01 -18.02 11.94
N PRO A 124 1.43 -19.26 12.22
CA PRO A 124 2.37 -19.54 13.29
C PRO A 124 3.71 -18.82 13.07
N LEU A 125 4.26 -18.26 14.15
CA LEU A 125 5.53 -17.54 14.13
C LEU A 125 6.70 -18.52 14.08
N ALA A 126 7.76 -18.14 13.34
CA ALA A 126 9.02 -18.86 13.30
C ALA A 126 9.61 -19.00 14.72
N LYS A 127 10.12 -20.19 15.02
CA LYS A 127 10.68 -20.52 16.35
C LYS A 127 12.21 -20.42 16.37
N ASP A 128 12.84 -20.97 15.34
CA ASP A 128 14.29 -21.12 15.24
C ASP A 128 14.92 -20.09 14.29
N LEU A 129 14.59 -18.81 14.52
CA LEU A 129 15.14 -17.70 13.74
C LEU A 129 16.53 -17.31 14.26
N GLU A 130 17.55 -17.39 13.41
CA GLU A 130 18.87 -16.83 13.72
C GLU A 130 18.83 -15.31 13.47
N TYR A 131 19.15 -14.54 14.52
CA TYR A 131 19.18 -13.08 14.48
C TYR A 131 20.56 -12.56 14.89
N THR A 132 21.13 -11.69 14.06
CA THR A 132 22.40 -11.01 14.33
C THR A 132 22.26 -9.51 14.10
N TYR A 133 23.01 -8.73 14.88
CA TYR A 133 23.16 -7.30 14.70
C TYR A 133 24.62 -6.96 14.41
N SER A 134 24.85 -6.16 13.37
CA SER A 134 26.15 -5.61 13.04
C SER A 134 26.22 -4.15 13.48
N GLN A 135 27.10 -3.85 14.44
CA GLN A 135 27.34 -2.48 14.89
C GLN A 135 28.05 -1.64 13.83
N GLU A 136 28.98 -2.24 13.08
CA GLU A 136 29.73 -1.58 12.02
C GLU A 136 28.83 -1.17 10.86
N GLU A 137 27.96 -2.08 10.40
CA GLU A 137 27.04 -1.79 9.30
C GLU A 137 25.75 -1.10 9.75
N LYS A 138 25.50 -1.02 11.05
CA LYS A 138 24.21 -0.64 11.65
C LYS A 138 23.06 -1.40 10.98
N SER A 139 23.14 -2.72 11.01
CA SER A 139 22.19 -3.60 10.30
C SER A 139 21.76 -4.77 11.17
N SER A 140 20.52 -5.22 10.97
CA SER A 140 19.93 -6.40 11.61
C SER A 140 19.66 -7.46 10.57
N THR A 141 20.23 -8.66 10.74
CA THR A 141 20.10 -9.76 9.78
C THR A 141 19.38 -10.94 10.43
N PHE A 142 18.39 -11.47 9.73
CA PHE A 142 17.56 -12.59 10.13
C PHE A 142 17.70 -13.70 9.09
N ARG A 143 18.10 -14.89 9.52
CA ARG A 143 18.07 -16.08 8.67
C ARG A 143 16.78 -16.84 8.98
N VAL A 144 15.82 -16.71 8.06
CA VAL A 144 14.45 -17.24 8.21
C VAL A 144 14.43 -18.75 8.06
N ASP A 145 15.16 -19.23 7.06
CA ASP A 145 15.38 -20.65 6.77
C ASP A 145 16.74 -20.82 6.05
N ASN A 146 16.97 -21.97 5.41
CA ASN A 146 18.24 -22.23 4.72
C ASN A 146 18.47 -21.37 3.48
N SER A 147 17.39 -20.94 2.82
CA SER A 147 17.39 -20.15 1.58
C SER A 147 17.13 -18.66 1.81
N THR A 148 16.34 -18.31 2.83
CA THR A 148 15.77 -16.97 3.00
C THR A 148 16.52 -16.17 4.07
N VAL A 149 17.06 -15.03 3.66
CA VAL A 149 17.75 -14.06 4.53
C VAL A 149 17.08 -12.71 4.40
N VAL A 150 16.77 -12.10 5.54
CA VAL A 150 16.19 -10.76 5.62
C VAL A 150 17.17 -9.84 6.33
N LYS A 151 17.48 -8.70 5.72
CA LYS A 151 18.40 -7.71 6.28
C LYS A 151 17.72 -6.35 6.37
N LEU A 152 17.66 -5.80 7.58
CA LEU A 152 17.23 -4.43 7.85
C LEU A 152 18.46 -3.54 8.01
N MET A 153 18.64 -2.61 7.07
CA MET A 153 19.54 -1.47 7.28
C MET A 153 18.83 -0.47 8.19
N HIS A 154 19.46 -0.11 9.32
CA HIS A 154 18.85 0.77 10.32
C HIS A 154 18.67 2.19 9.79
N ALA A 155 19.68 2.69 9.05
CA ALA A 155 19.61 3.97 8.36
C ALA A 155 18.64 3.89 7.18
N GLY A 156 17.65 4.78 7.16
CA GLY A 156 16.61 4.84 6.12
C GLY A 156 15.64 3.66 6.13
N VAL A 157 15.72 2.74 7.10
CA VAL A 157 14.75 1.65 7.30
C VAL A 157 14.53 0.86 6.00
N ILE A 158 15.60 0.27 5.47
CA ILE A 158 15.56 -0.47 4.21
C ILE A 158 15.59 -1.96 4.54
N LEU A 159 14.55 -2.70 4.17
CA LEU A 159 14.45 -4.14 4.42
C LEU A 159 14.66 -4.90 3.11
N THR A 160 15.77 -5.62 3.00
CA THR A 160 16.09 -6.48 1.86
C THR A 160 15.77 -7.93 2.20
N VAL A 161 15.07 -8.61 1.31
CA VAL A 161 14.75 -10.05 1.40
C VAL A 161 15.45 -10.76 0.25
N ALA A 162 16.31 -11.71 0.59
CA ALA A 162 17.04 -12.54 -0.36
C ALA A 162 16.63 -14.01 -0.22
N VAL A 163 16.51 -14.69 -1.35
CA VAL A 163 16.25 -16.13 -1.46
C VAL A 163 17.37 -16.75 -2.27
N ASP A 164 17.99 -17.81 -1.77
CA ASP A 164 19.11 -18.51 -2.40
C ASP A 164 20.27 -17.56 -2.78
N GLY A 165 20.50 -16.55 -1.95
CA GLY A 165 21.55 -15.54 -2.14
C GLY A 165 21.22 -14.43 -3.15
N GLN A 166 20.05 -14.47 -3.81
CA GLN A 166 19.57 -13.41 -4.69
C GLN A 166 18.55 -12.53 -3.97
N VAL A 167 18.71 -11.21 -4.04
CA VAL A 167 17.70 -10.28 -3.54
C VAL A 167 16.44 -10.38 -4.39
N VAL A 168 15.31 -10.74 -3.77
CA VAL A 168 14.02 -10.85 -4.47
C VAL A 168 13.14 -9.65 -4.21
N GLN A 169 13.13 -9.12 -2.98
CA GLN A 169 12.31 -7.96 -2.60
C GLN A 169 13.14 -7.00 -1.77
N THR A 170 12.95 -5.69 -1.97
CA THR A 170 13.47 -4.66 -1.07
C THR A 170 12.37 -3.68 -0.75
N ILE A 171 11.99 -3.59 0.52
CA ILE A 171 11.11 -2.56 1.01
C ILE A 171 11.90 -1.27 1.15
N ASN A 172 11.32 -0.17 0.68
CA ASN A 172 11.79 1.19 0.84
C ASN A 172 13.14 1.48 0.14
N SER A 173 13.41 0.81 -0.98
CA SER A 173 14.65 0.99 -1.74
C SER A 173 14.70 2.34 -2.46
N LYS A 174 13.54 2.83 -2.91
CA LYS A 174 13.37 4.14 -3.55
C LYS A 174 13.12 5.26 -2.55
N LYS A 175 13.06 4.92 -1.26
CA LYS A 175 12.89 5.88 -0.19
C LYS A 175 11.54 6.61 -0.28
N HIS A 176 10.47 5.88 -0.58
CA HIS A 176 9.11 6.40 -0.63
C HIS A 176 8.31 6.13 0.65
N LEU A 177 8.91 5.54 1.70
CA LEU A 177 8.24 5.43 2.99
C LEU A 177 7.79 6.82 3.45
N VAL A 178 6.54 6.94 3.87
CA VAL A 178 5.94 8.19 4.33
C VAL A 178 4.82 7.87 5.32
N ILE A 179 4.75 8.65 6.39
CA ILE A 179 3.67 8.61 7.37
C ILE A 179 3.39 10.06 7.75
N GLU A 180 2.23 10.60 7.35
CA GLU A 180 1.80 11.94 7.77
C GLU A 180 1.42 11.89 9.27
N GLY A 181 2.16 12.62 10.09
CA GLY A 181 2.05 12.55 11.54
C GLY A 181 0.71 13.09 12.06
N THR A 182 0.36 12.70 13.27
CA THR A 182 -0.85 13.18 13.95
C THR A 182 -0.76 14.69 14.21
N ARG A 183 -1.87 15.39 13.93
CA ARG A 183 -2.07 16.82 14.19
C ARG A 183 -2.83 17.01 15.51
N TYR A 184 -2.46 18.00 16.30
CA TYR A 184 -3.02 18.23 17.65
C TYR A 184 -4.23 19.16 17.60
N GLU A 185 -4.23 20.12 16.67
CA GLU A 185 -5.30 21.07 16.43
C GLU A 185 -5.72 21.08 14.95
N TYR A 186 -6.97 21.46 14.70
CA TYR A 186 -7.48 21.63 13.34
C TYR A 186 -6.77 22.80 12.65
N ASN A 187 -6.33 22.59 11.40
CA ASN A 187 -5.44 23.48 10.65
C ASN A 187 -3.97 23.54 11.13
N ASP A 188 -3.54 22.62 11.99
CA ASP A 188 -2.11 22.44 12.25
C ASP A 188 -1.35 22.17 10.96
N LYS A 189 -0.28 22.94 10.76
CA LYS A 189 0.59 22.78 9.59
C LYS A 189 1.51 21.57 9.74
N CYS A 190 2.04 21.35 10.95
CA CYS A 190 3.06 20.35 11.22
C CYS A 190 2.79 19.56 12.51
N PRO A 191 3.14 18.27 12.55
CA PRO A 191 3.10 17.48 13.76
C PRO A 191 4.29 17.86 14.67
N LEU A 192 4.28 17.38 15.92
CA LEU A 192 5.43 17.48 16.85
C LEU A 192 5.93 18.91 17.12
N ASN A 193 5.07 19.93 16.99
CA ASN A 193 5.42 21.35 17.13
C ASN A 193 6.58 21.80 16.21
N LEU A 194 6.78 21.13 15.08
CA LEU A 194 7.85 21.50 14.16
C LEU A 194 7.55 22.86 13.52
N PRO A 195 8.50 23.81 13.52
CA PRO A 195 8.30 25.06 12.83
C PRO A 195 8.14 24.78 11.33
N ALA A 196 7.07 25.30 10.74
CA ALA A 196 6.82 25.23 9.30
C ALA A 196 7.97 25.93 8.55
N SER A 197 8.97 25.14 8.21
CA SER A 197 10.24 25.53 7.60
C SER A 197 10.52 24.60 6.42
N TYR A 198 11.43 25.00 5.55
CA TYR A 198 11.84 24.14 4.44
C TYR A 198 12.40 22.79 4.92
N ASP A 199 13.02 22.76 6.11
CA ASP A 199 13.50 21.53 6.72
C ASP A 199 12.38 20.62 7.24
N ALA A 200 11.27 21.18 7.73
CA ALA A 200 10.12 20.41 8.20
C ALA A 200 9.33 19.76 7.05
N LYS A 201 9.32 20.36 5.84
CA LYS A 201 8.79 19.73 4.61
C LYS A 201 9.33 18.32 4.39
N TYR A 202 10.59 18.12 4.74
CA TYR A 202 11.29 16.87 4.58
C TYR A 202 11.14 15.95 5.79
N ILE A 203 10.31 16.30 6.77
CA ILE A 203 9.98 15.46 7.92
C ILE A 203 8.54 14.97 7.81
N ASP A 204 7.67 15.72 7.17
CA ASP A 204 6.30 15.33 6.89
C ASP A 204 5.91 16.05 5.60
N PRO A 205 5.47 15.37 4.54
CA PRO A 205 5.20 16.02 3.26
C PRO A 205 4.13 17.11 3.39
N ALA A 206 3.18 16.97 4.33
CA ALA A 206 2.16 17.97 4.59
C ALA A 206 2.68 19.20 5.37
N CYS A 207 3.94 19.20 5.79
CA CYS A 207 4.64 20.36 6.38
C CYS A 207 5.24 21.33 5.34
N SER A 208 5.11 21.07 4.03
CA SER A 208 5.74 21.93 3.02
C SER A 208 5.27 23.39 3.13
N PRO A 209 6.15 24.39 2.95
CA PRO A 209 5.72 25.76 2.71
C PRO A 209 4.98 25.83 1.37
N GLY A 210 3.65 25.75 1.44
CA GLY A 210 2.70 25.81 0.34
C GLY A 210 1.31 25.53 0.92
N THR A 211 0.26 26.17 0.41
CA THR A 211 -1.10 25.74 0.74
C THR A 211 -1.33 24.41 0.05
N HIS A 212 -1.19 23.30 0.78
CA HIS A 212 -1.70 22.02 0.32
C HIS A 212 -3.23 22.09 0.38
N GLU A 213 -3.84 22.60 -0.68
CA GLU A 213 -5.29 22.56 -0.84
C GLU A 213 -5.76 21.10 -0.65
N GLY A 214 -6.70 20.90 0.28
CA GLY A 214 -7.23 19.58 0.64
C GLY A 214 -6.44 18.77 1.68
N SER A 215 -5.41 19.33 2.33
CA SER A 215 -4.86 18.72 3.56
C SER A 215 -5.85 18.71 4.74
N TRP A 216 -6.74 19.69 4.76
CA TRP A 216 -7.88 19.78 5.68
C TRP A 216 -9.17 19.73 4.84
N ALA A 217 -10.26 20.34 5.29
CA ALA A 217 -11.53 20.27 4.57
C ALA A 217 -11.39 20.41 3.04
N GLU A 218 -11.90 19.41 2.33
CA GLU A 218 -11.91 19.35 0.87
C GLU A 218 -13.34 19.18 0.37
N THR A 219 -13.65 19.75 -0.79
CA THR A 219 -14.99 19.65 -1.38
C THR A 219 -14.91 19.01 -2.75
N TYR A 220 -15.69 17.96 -2.94
CA TYR A 220 -15.81 17.24 -4.18
C TYR A 220 -17.30 17.07 -4.54
N GLU A 221 -17.70 17.54 -5.72
CA GLU A 221 -19.09 17.54 -6.20
C GLU A 221 -20.12 18.08 -5.18
N GLY A 222 -19.76 19.16 -4.48
CA GLY A 222 -20.61 19.79 -3.47
C GLY A 222 -20.73 19.02 -2.16
N LYS A 223 -19.99 17.92 -2.00
CA LYS A 223 -19.82 17.21 -0.73
C LYS A 223 -18.50 17.64 -0.11
N THR A 224 -18.56 18.14 1.12
CA THR A 224 -17.36 18.52 1.88
C THR A 224 -16.97 17.39 2.81
N ASP A 225 -15.77 16.84 2.64
CA ASP A 225 -15.08 16.10 3.69
C ASP A 225 -14.38 17.12 4.57
N PHE A 226 -14.70 17.14 5.87
CA PHE A 226 -14.10 18.08 6.81
C PHE A 226 -12.71 17.65 7.28
N LYS A 227 -12.30 16.39 7.09
CA LYS A 227 -11.01 15.83 7.54
C LYS A 227 -10.67 16.23 8.97
N ALA A 228 -11.46 15.77 9.93
CA ALA A 228 -11.35 16.19 11.34
C ALA A 228 -9.93 16.03 11.94
N HIS A 229 -9.15 15.07 11.44
CA HIS A 229 -7.78 14.80 11.87
C HIS A 229 -6.70 15.20 10.85
N GLY A 230 -7.08 15.95 9.81
CA GLY A 230 -6.17 16.45 8.79
C GLY A 230 -5.48 15.35 7.98
N PRO A 231 -4.25 15.60 7.51
CA PRO A 231 -3.45 14.65 6.74
C PRO A 231 -3.16 13.37 7.52
N SER A 232 -3.28 12.21 6.87
CA SER A 232 -3.15 10.89 7.49
C SER A 232 -2.49 9.83 6.61
N LEU A 233 -1.98 10.23 5.45
CA LEU A 233 -1.48 9.34 4.43
C LEU A 233 -0.35 8.45 4.96
N VAL A 234 -0.34 7.21 4.47
CA VAL A 234 0.80 6.30 4.60
C VAL A 234 1.21 5.80 3.24
N GLY A 235 2.49 5.58 3.04
CA GLY A 235 2.99 5.06 1.78
C GLY A 235 4.36 4.45 1.92
N ILE A 236 4.70 3.56 0.99
CA ILE A 236 5.99 2.88 0.95
C ILE A 236 6.19 2.20 -0.41
N ASP A 237 7.44 2.08 -0.85
CA ASP A 237 7.80 1.29 -2.01
C ASP A 237 8.24 -0.14 -1.65
N VAL A 238 7.93 -1.08 -2.53
CA VAL A 238 8.51 -2.43 -2.56
C VAL A 238 9.05 -2.68 -3.95
N THR A 239 10.36 -2.94 -4.03
CA THR A 239 11.07 -3.24 -5.28
C THR A 239 11.30 -4.74 -5.42
N PHE A 240 10.91 -5.28 -6.56
CA PHE A 240 11.14 -6.64 -7.01
C PHE A 240 12.33 -6.66 -7.97
N SER A 241 13.41 -7.37 -7.63
CA SER A 241 14.62 -7.35 -8.45
C SER A 241 14.44 -8.17 -9.73
N GLU A 242 15.01 -7.67 -10.84
CA GLU A 242 15.03 -8.37 -12.14
C GLU A 242 13.65 -8.93 -12.58
N ALA A 243 12.58 -8.19 -12.32
CA ALA A 243 11.21 -8.62 -12.61
C ALA A 243 10.93 -8.56 -14.12
N GLU A 244 10.61 -9.72 -14.71
CA GLU A 244 10.25 -9.88 -16.12
C GLU A 244 8.76 -9.67 -16.39
N ALA A 245 7.91 -9.99 -15.40
CA ALA A 245 6.47 -9.79 -15.47
C ALA A 245 5.89 -9.58 -14.06
N ALA A 246 4.71 -8.96 -13.98
CA ALA A 246 3.97 -8.82 -12.73
C ALA A 246 2.47 -9.05 -12.92
N TYR A 247 1.82 -9.57 -11.87
CA TYR A 247 0.42 -9.97 -11.86
C TYR A 247 -0.25 -9.56 -10.54
N GLY A 248 -1.57 -9.58 -10.51
CA GLY A 248 -2.36 -9.23 -9.33
C GLY A 248 -3.07 -7.90 -9.48
N LEU A 249 -3.10 -7.11 -8.41
CA LEU A 249 -3.82 -5.84 -8.24
C LEU A 249 -5.26 -5.95 -8.78
N GLN A 250 -6.01 -6.93 -8.27
CA GLN A 250 -7.33 -7.26 -8.79
C GLN A 250 -8.35 -6.18 -8.42
N GLY A 251 -9.27 -5.91 -9.33
CA GLY A 251 -10.21 -4.79 -9.22
C GLY A 251 -10.10 -3.79 -10.38
N ARG A 252 -9.93 -4.28 -11.61
CA ARG A 252 -9.88 -3.46 -12.84
C ARG A 252 -10.49 -4.18 -14.03
N GLY A 253 -11.03 -3.43 -14.99
CA GLY A 253 -11.46 -3.96 -16.30
C GLY A 253 -10.26 -4.12 -17.23
N THR A 254 -9.87 -5.35 -17.57
CA THR A 254 -8.72 -5.61 -18.44
C THR A 254 -8.87 -6.90 -19.24
N THR A 255 -8.25 -6.98 -20.42
CA THR A 255 -8.07 -8.23 -21.18
C THR A 255 -6.74 -8.91 -20.89
N SER A 256 -5.83 -8.28 -20.13
CA SER A 256 -4.52 -8.82 -19.76
C SER A 256 -4.39 -9.05 -18.26
N SER A 257 -3.92 -10.23 -17.89
CA SER A 257 -3.54 -10.52 -16.49
C SER A 257 -2.21 -9.86 -16.10
N GLU A 258 -1.28 -9.71 -17.06
CA GLU A 258 0.01 -9.03 -16.84
C GLU A 258 -0.26 -7.54 -16.58
N LEU A 259 0.33 -7.04 -15.50
CA LEU A 259 0.27 -5.64 -15.10
C LEU A 259 1.09 -4.79 -16.07
N LYS A 260 0.51 -3.66 -16.49
CA LYS A 260 1.21 -2.63 -17.25
C LYS A 260 2.07 -1.79 -16.30
N ILE A 261 3.34 -1.62 -16.67
CA ILE A 261 4.24 -0.63 -16.04
C ILE A 261 3.70 0.76 -16.38
N GLY A 262 3.67 1.65 -15.40
CA GLY A 262 2.97 2.92 -15.54
C GLY A 262 1.45 2.77 -15.55
N GLY A 263 0.86 1.71 -14.96
CA GLY A 263 -0.56 1.66 -14.66
C GLY A 263 -1.51 1.55 -15.87
N THR A 264 -2.80 1.78 -15.61
CA THR A 264 -3.88 1.68 -16.64
C THR A 264 -4.74 2.95 -16.74
N SER A 265 -4.48 3.97 -15.93
CA SER A 265 -5.18 5.26 -15.95
C SER A 265 -4.35 6.36 -16.62
N ASP A 266 -4.97 7.51 -16.87
CA ASP A 266 -4.32 8.71 -17.42
C ASP A 266 -3.13 9.13 -16.53
N LEU A 267 -3.25 8.86 -15.23
CA LEU A 267 -2.25 9.12 -14.19
C LEU A 267 -1.14 8.07 -14.08
N SER A 268 -1.19 7.03 -14.90
CA SER A 268 -0.27 5.91 -14.83
C SER A 268 -0.27 5.14 -13.49
N LEU A 269 -1.43 5.05 -12.81
CA LEU A 269 -1.60 4.39 -11.51
C LEU A 269 -2.65 3.27 -11.55
N TYR A 270 -2.59 2.37 -10.57
CA TYR A 270 -3.73 1.54 -10.16
C TYR A 270 -4.39 2.19 -8.94
N ARG A 271 -5.71 2.07 -8.81
CA ARG A 271 -6.47 2.62 -7.67
C ARG A 271 -7.38 1.56 -7.07
N PHE A 272 -7.40 1.48 -5.76
CA PHE A 272 -8.33 0.66 -4.98
C PHE A 272 -9.23 1.57 -4.19
N PHE A 273 -10.44 1.74 -4.72
CA PHE A 273 -11.54 2.42 -4.07
C PHE A 273 -12.82 1.80 -4.60
N ASN A 274 -13.53 1.04 -3.77
CA ASN A 274 -14.66 0.26 -4.25
C ASN A 274 -15.78 1.21 -4.71
N LEU A 275 -15.99 1.27 -6.02
CA LEU A 275 -16.91 2.19 -6.68
C LEU A 275 -17.96 1.42 -7.48
N ASP A 276 -19.19 1.92 -7.44
CA ASP A 276 -20.22 1.55 -8.41
C ASP A 276 -19.97 2.30 -9.72
N TYR A 277 -19.23 1.66 -10.63
CA TYR A 277 -18.84 2.24 -11.90
C TYR A 277 -19.79 1.81 -13.03
N ALA A 278 -20.70 2.68 -13.41
CA ALA A 278 -21.56 2.48 -14.58
C ALA A 278 -20.74 2.47 -15.89
N GLY A 279 -20.68 1.32 -16.57
CA GLY A 279 -20.02 1.19 -17.87
C GLY A 279 -18.49 1.34 -17.83
N TYR A 280 -17.84 0.65 -16.87
CA TYR A 280 -16.39 0.70 -16.67
C TYR A 280 -15.58 0.35 -17.94
N PRO A 281 -14.43 1.00 -18.17
CA PRO A 281 -13.59 0.73 -19.33
C PRO A 281 -12.87 -0.62 -19.21
N VAL A 282 -12.53 -1.22 -20.35
CA VAL A 282 -11.65 -2.40 -20.44
C VAL A 282 -10.37 -2.00 -21.17
N ASP A 283 -9.21 -2.21 -20.54
CA ASP A 283 -7.88 -1.81 -21.03
C ASP A 283 -7.71 -0.34 -21.42
N GLY A 284 -8.71 0.47 -21.12
CA GLY A 284 -8.83 1.83 -21.58
C GLY A 284 -8.39 2.84 -20.53
N ASP A 285 -8.08 4.01 -21.04
CA ASP A 285 -7.73 5.16 -20.25
C ASP A 285 -8.99 5.81 -19.68
N ARG A 286 -9.17 5.72 -18.36
CA ARG A 286 -10.00 6.65 -17.60
C ARG A 286 -9.28 6.87 -16.27
N ALA A 287 -9.33 8.10 -15.77
CA ALA A 287 -8.90 8.57 -14.45
C ALA A 287 -9.39 7.75 -13.21
N GLN A 288 -9.92 6.55 -13.39
CA GLN A 288 -10.84 5.84 -12.51
C GLN A 288 -10.67 4.31 -12.67
N GLY A 289 -9.45 3.79 -12.56
CA GLY A 289 -9.16 2.36 -12.69
C GLY A 289 -9.79 1.45 -11.62
N ALA A 290 -10.39 2.04 -10.58
CA ALA A 290 -11.07 1.33 -9.51
C ALA A 290 -12.51 0.96 -9.88
N ILE A 291 -12.92 -0.27 -9.58
CA ILE A 291 -14.28 -0.78 -9.77
C ILE A 291 -14.81 -1.32 -8.44
N TYR A 292 -15.61 -2.38 -8.44
CA TYR A 292 -16.41 -2.83 -7.30
C TYR A 292 -15.66 -3.51 -6.16
N GLY A 293 -14.40 -3.88 -6.37
CA GLY A 293 -13.63 -4.66 -5.40
C GLY A 293 -12.14 -4.40 -5.52
N ALA A 294 -11.41 -4.65 -4.43
CA ALA A 294 -9.98 -4.44 -4.32
C ALA A 294 -9.32 -5.63 -3.64
N ILE A 295 -8.33 -6.23 -4.31
CA ILE A 295 -7.43 -7.21 -3.70
C ILE A 295 -5.99 -6.73 -4.00
N PRO A 296 -5.32 -6.10 -3.03
CA PRO A 296 -4.04 -5.45 -3.24
C PRO A 296 -2.87 -6.44 -3.11
N THR A 297 -2.94 -7.52 -3.88
CA THR A 297 -1.84 -8.49 -4.02
C THR A 297 -1.01 -8.18 -5.26
N LEU A 298 0.32 -8.32 -5.18
CA LEU A 298 1.18 -8.22 -6.37
C LEU A 298 2.15 -9.39 -6.36
N THR A 299 2.27 -10.07 -7.49
CA THR A 299 3.26 -11.14 -7.71
C THR A 299 4.17 -10.75 -8.86
N ALA A 300 5.48 -10.74 -8.64
CA ALA A 300 6.47 -10.56 -9.68
C ALA A 300 7.09 -11.90 -10.07
N VAL A 301 7.27 -12.10 -11.36
CA VAL A 301 8.09 -13.18 -11.94
C VAL A 301 9.44 -12.58 -12.26
N GLN A 302 10.48 -13.10 -11.62
CA GLN A 302 11.83 -12.57 -11.63
C GLN A 302 12.76 -13.54 -12.33
N LYS A 303 13.81 -13.01 -12.94
CA LYS A 303 14.89 -13.83 -13.46
C LYS A 303 15.55 -14.56 -12.30
N GLY A 304 15.42 -15.88 -12.25
CA GLY A 304 16.05 -16.69 -11.21
C GLY A 304 17.55 -16.88 -11.44
N THR A 305 18.28 -17.27 -10.40
CA THR A 305 19.66 -17.76 -10.50
C THR A 305 19.77 -19.15 -11.11
N GLY A 306 18.65 -19.89 -11.15
CA GLY A 306 18.54 -21.25 -11.70
C GLY A 306 17.77 -21.32 -13.02
N PRO A 307 17.44 -22.54 -13.49
CA PRO A 307 16.72 -22.75 -14.76
C PRO A 307 15.24 -22.34 -14.69
N THR A 308 14.71 -22.10 -13.48
CA THR A 308 13.32 -21.70 -13.24
C THR A 308 13.28 -20.25 -12.76
N PRO A 309 12.32 -19.44 -13.22
CA PRO A 309 12.07 -18.11 -12.67
C PRO A 309 11.83 -18.18 -11.17
N THR A 310 12.27 -17.14 -10.46
CA THR A 310 11.93 -16.94 -9.04
C THR A 310 10.67 -16.08 -8.99
N THR A 311 9.75 -16.40 -8.08
CA THR A 311 8.56 -15.59 -7.85
C THR A 311 8.59 -15.03 -6.44
N SER A 312 8.17 -13.78 -6.29
CA SER A 312 7.88 -13.22 -4.99
C SER A 312 6.62 -12.37 -5.05
N SER A 313 5.89 -12.36 -3.95
CA SER A 313 4.61 -11.68 -3.87
C SER A 313 4.53 -10.78 -2.64
N LEU A 314 3.57 -9.86 -2.64
CA LEU A 314 3.17 -9.12 -1.46
C LEU A 314 1.64 -9.03 -1.36
N LEU A 315 1.18 -8.76 -0.14
CA LEU A 315 -0.16 -8.29 0.17
C LEU A 315 -0.04 -7.00 0.97
N TRP A 316 -0.67 -5.92 0.49
CA TRP A 316 -0.80 -4.65 1.19
C TRP A 316 -2.09 -4.63 2.00
N VAL A 317 -1.99 -4.59 3.33
CA VAL A 317 -3.14 -4.71 4.24
C VAL A 317 -3.58 -3.31 4.67
N ASN A 318 -4.39 -2.67 3.83
CA ASN A 318 -4.99 -1.38 4.14
C ASN A 318 -6.37 -1.24 3.47
N PRO A 319 -7.42 -0.82 4.21
CA PRO A 319 -8.77 -0.74 3.67
C PRO A 319 -9.14 0.64 3.11
N SER A 320 -8.28 1.67 3.21
CA SER A 320 -8.60 3.01 2.71
C SER A 320 -8.36 3.14 1.21
N ASP A 321 -8.76 4.27 0.61
CA ASP A 321 -8.42 4.59 -0.79
C ASP A 321 -6.91 4.46 -0.97
N THR A 322 -6.52 3.64 -1.95
CA THR A 322 -5.12 3.26 -2.16
C THR A 322 -4.72 3.43 -3.61
N LEU A 323 -3.61 4.12 -3.85
CA LEU A 323 -2.96 4.27 -5.15
C LEU A 323 -1.71 3.41 -5.22
N VAL A 324 -1.46 2.83 -6.40
CA VAL A 324 -0.26 2.02 -6.67
C VAL A 324 0.40 2.48 -7.96
N ALA A 325 1.62 2.99 -7.86
CA ALA A 325 2.49 3.25 -9.01
C ALA A 325 3.37 2.03 -9.29
N LEU A 326 3.47 1.63 -10.54
CA LEU A 326 4.44 0.63 -11.00
C LEU A 326 5.45 1.29 -11.93
N THR A 327 6.74 1.25 -11.57
CA THR A 327 7.81 1.82 -12.40
C THR A 327 8.93 0.80 -12.60
N GLY A 328 9.57 0.84 -13.76
CA GLY A 328 10.68 -0.06 -14.09
C GLY A 328 10.25 -1.32 -14.83
N GLY A 329 10.43 -2.48 -14.18
CA GLY A 329 10.92 -3.72 -14.78
C GLY A 329 10.20 -4.36 -15.96
N ARG A 330 11.03 -4.83 -16.91
CA ARG A 330 10.85 -6.07 -17.69
C ARG A 330 12.22 -6.74 -17.87
N GLY A 331 12.82 -7.14 -16.75
CA GLY A 331 14.18 -7.68 -16.63
C GLY A 331 15.17 -6.74 -15.92
N GLY A 332 14.67 -5.65 -15.36
CA GLY A 332 15.36 -4.84 -14.34
C GLY A 332 14.47 -4.74 -13.10
N ASP A 333 14.84 -3.90 -12.14
CA ASP A 333 14.03 -3.73 -10.93
C ASP A 333 12.64 -3.15 -11.22
N LEU A 334 11.58 -3.84 -10.78
CA LEU A 334 10.21 -3.33 -10.77
C LEU A 334 9.92 -2.74 -9.40
N THR A 335 9.63 -1.45 -9.33
CA THR A 335 9.21 -0.80 -8.09
C THR A 335 7.71 -0.61 -8.08
N SER A 336 7.06 -1.12 -7.05
CA SER A 336 5.68 -0.81 -6.69
C SER A 336 5.67 0.20 -5.54
N THR A 337 4.97 1.32 -5.68
CA THR A 337 4.80 2.30 -4.59
C THR A 337 3.33 2.34 -4.22
N PHE A 338 3.02 1.92 -2.99
CA PHE A 338 1.69 1.93 -2.41
C PHE A 338 1.53 3.18 -1.57
N VAL A 339 0.36 3.81 -1.68
CA VAL A 339 -0.02 4.96 -0.86
C VAL A 339 -1.50 4.82 -0.52
N SER A 340 -1.81 4.89 0.76
CA SER A 340 -3.16 4.80 1.30
C SER A 340 -3.51 6.07 2.06
N GLU A 341 -4.75 6.53 1.93
CA GLU A 341 -5.26 7.73 2.59
C GLU A 341 -5.08 7.72 4.12
N SER A 342 -5.24 6.57 4.77
CA SER A 342 -5.13 6.45 6.22
C SER A 342 -4.70 5.04 6.66
N GLY A 343 -4.87 4.72 7.95
CA GLY A 343 -4.49 3.42 8.51
C GLY A 343 -3.00 3.30 8.78
N VAL A 344 -2.52 2.06 8.85
CA VAL A 344 -1.10 1.75 9.06
C VAL A 344 -0.45 1.22 7.80
N ILE A 345 0.87 1.18 7.79
CA ILE A 345 1.63 0.40 6.81
C ILE A 345 1.68 -1.03 7.34
N ASP A 346 1.08 -1.96 6.61
CA ASP A 346 1.08 -3.38 6.93
C ASP A 346 1.26 -4.19 5.64
N LEU A 347 2.42 -4.85 5.54
CA LEU A 347 2.88 -5.57 4.38
C LEU A 347 3.16 -7.01 4.74
N LEU A 348 2.53 -7.96 4.06
CA LEU A 348 2.98 -9.35 4.05
C LEU A 348 3.77 -9.61 2.78
N LEU A 349 4.99 -10.10 2.93
CA LEU A 349 5.87 -10.53 1.86
C LEU A 349 5.91 -12.05 1.78
N TYR A 350 5.90 -12.57 0.55
CA TYR A 350 5.96 -13.99 0.22
C TYR A 350 7.16 -14.22 -0.70
N PRO A 351 8.37 -14.31 -0.13
CA PRO A 351 9.61 -14.34 -0.91
C PRO A 351 9.86 -15.74 -1.49
N GLY A 352 10.18 -15.82 -2.78
CA GLY A 352 10.64 -17.07 -3.41
C GLY A 352 9.62 -18.21 -3.49
N MET A 353 8.38 -18.00 -3.05
CA MET A 353 7.35 -19.04 -2.99
C MET A 353 6.88 -19.42 -4.39
N LYS A 354 6.79 -20.72 -4.66
CA LYS A 354 6.11 -21.22 -5.87
C LYS A 354 4.62 -20.83 -5.82
N PRO A 355 3.92 -20.76 -6.96
CA PRO A 355 2.51 -20.36 -7.00
C PRO A 355 1.59 -21.11 -6.03
N GLN A 356 1.80 -22.42 -5.85
CA GLN A 356 1.02 -23.24 -4.91
C GLN A 356 1.33 -22.92 -3.44
N GLU A 357 2.59 -22.68 -3.11
CA GLU A 357 3.04 -22.28 -1.77
C GLU A 357 2.49 -20.89 -1.43
N PHE A 358 2.61 -19.94 -2.35
CA PHE A 358 2.02 -18.61 -2.22
C PHE A 358 0.50 -18.69 -2.02
N SER A 359 -0.23 -19.45 -2.83
CA SER A 359 -1.68 -19.61 -2.67
C SER A 359 -2.04 -20.19 -1.30
N THR A 360 -1.27 -21.15 -0.81
CA THR A 360 -1.47 -21.73 0.53
C THR A 360 -1.22 -20.70 1.64
N ALA A 361 -0.10 -19.97 1.58
CA ALA A 361 0.24 -18.94 2.56
C ALA A 361 -0.76 -17.76 2.55
N TYR A 362 -1.17 -17.33 1.35
CA TYR A 362 -2.19 -16.30 1.15
C TYR A 362 -3.53 -16.70 1.76
N HIS A 363 -3.99 -17.94 1.54
CA HIS A 363 -5.26 -18.42 2.11
C HIS A 363 -5.16 -18.78 3.60
N ARG A 364 -3.98 -19.13 4.11
CA ARG A 364 -3.73 -19.20 5.55
C ARG A 364 -3.86 -17.83 6.20
N THR A 365 -3.41 -16.78 5.52
CA THR A 365 -3.52 -15.38 5.95
C THR A 365 -4.95 -14.85 5.84
N THR A 366 -5.63 -15.09 4.72
CA THR A 366 -6.90 -14.40 4.36
C THR A 366 -8.15 -15.26 4.47
N GLY A 367 -7.99 -16.54 4.83
CA GLY A 367 -9.06 -17.52 4.82
C GLY A 367 -9.21 -18.24 3.48
N LEU A 368 -9.83 -19.43 3.56
CA LEU A 368 -10.18 -20.22 2.38
C LEU A 368 -11.54 -19.76 1.82
N PRO A 369 -11.74 -19.87 0.50
CA PRO A 369 -13.06 -19.65 -0.07
C PRO A 369 -14.06 -20.65 0.55
N ALA A 370 -15.27 -20.17 0.85
CA ALA A 370 -16.34 -21.05 1.30
C ALA A 370 -16.65 -22.11 0.23
N LEU A 371 -16.94 -23.34 0.65
CA LEU A 371 -17.39 -24.39 -0.26
C LEU A 371 -18.72 -23.96 -0.89
N PRO A 372 -18.77 -23.70 -2.22
CA PRO A 372 -20.02 -23.31 -2.84
C PRO A 372 -21.03 -24.46 -2.73
N PRO A 373 -22.32 -24.18 -2.44
CA PRO A 373 -23.34 -25.20 -2.54
C PRO A 373 -23.41 -25.70 -3.99
N LEU A 374 -23.74 -26.98 -4.20
CA LEU A 374 -23.71 -27.59 -5.53
C LEU A 374 -24.52 -26.81 -6.58
N PHE A 375 -25.67 -26.26 -6.20
CA PHE A 375 -26.51 -25.45 -7.10
C PHE A 375 -25.82 -24.15 -7.55
N GLY A 376 -24.88 -23.61 -6.77
CA GLY A 376 -24.12 -22.39 -7.08
C GLY A 376 -23.20 -22.55 -8.29
N LEU A 377 -22.82 -23.79 -8.62
CA LEU A 377 -22.01 -24.14 -9.79
C LEU A 377 -22.85 -24.35 -11.06
N GLY A 378 -24.19 -24.34 -10.94
CA GLY A 378 -25.11 -24.50 -12.05
C GLY A 378 -25.24 -23.26 -12.93
N PHE A 379 -26.11 -23.34 -13.94
CA PHE A 379 -26.46 -22.20 -14.78
C PHE A 379 -27.41 -21.24 -14.05
N HIS A 380 -27.07 -19.95 -13.99
CA HIS A 380 -27.88 -18.90 -13.38
C HIS A 380 -28.51 -18.03 -14.48
N ARG A 381 -29.84 -18.03 -14.59
CA ARG A 381 -30.58 -17.13 -15.49
C ARG A 381 -31.06 -15.90 -14.72
N SER A 382 -30.71 -14.69 -15.18
CA SER A 382 -31.08 -13.44 -14.52
C SER A 382 -31.31 -12.30 -15.53
N ARG A 383 -32.16 -11.33 -15.15
CA ARG A 383 -32.32 -10.00 -15.79
C ARG A 383 -32.96 -9.02 -14.81
N TYR A 384 -32.82 -7.72 -15.05
CA TYR A 384 -33.52 -6.67 -14.30
C TYR A 384 -34.67 -6.07 -15.14
N ALA A 385 -35.96 -6.31 -14.88
CA ALA A 385 -36.61 -7.33 -14.02
C ALA A 385 -37.29 -8.43 -14.86
N VAL A 386 -37.55 -9.60 -14.28
CA VAL A 386 -38.39 -10.66 -14.89
C VAL A 386 -39.85 -10.23 -14.77
N GLU A 387 -40.57 -10.20 -15.89
CA GLU A 387 -42.03 -9.93 -15.92
C GLU A 387 -42.85 -11.12 -15.41
#